data_AF-A0A7C2MYF5-F1
#
_entry.id   AF-A0A7C2MYF5-F1
#
_cell.length_a   1.000
_cell.length_b   1.000
_cell.length_c   1.000
_cell.angle_alpha   90.00
_cell.angle_beta   90.00
_cell.angle_gamma   90.00
#
_symmetry.space_group_name_H-M   'P 1'
#
loop_
_entity.id
_entity.type
_entity.pdbx_description
1 polymer ?
#
loop_
_entity_poly.entity_id
_entity_poly.type
_entity_poly.pdbx_seq_one_letter_code
_entity_poly.pdbx_strand_id
1 'polypeptide(L)' 'MRFVEARLPAAQALPTLEPEVLAQGERVLAMLREHIAETGGALDFAEFMRLALYAPSLGYYAAGM' A
#
# COMPACT_ATOMS: atom_id res chain seq x y z
N MET A 1 -2.67 22.54 9.76
CA MET A 1 -1.69 21.58 9.21
C MET A 1 -1.97 21.45 7.72
N ARG A 2 -1.10 21.97 6.84
CA ARG A 2 -1.31 21.90 5.38
C ARG A 2 -0.91 20.51 4.91
N PHE A 3 -1.86 19.75 4.37
CA PHE A 3 -1.51 18.62 3.50
C PHE A 3 -0.76 19.21 2.30
N VAL A 4 0.52 18.89 2.17
CA VAL A 4 1.25 19.16 0.94
C VAL A 4 0.63 18.25 -0.09
N GLU A 5 -0.23 18.79 -0.94
CA GLU A 5 -0.75 18.08 -2.09
C GLU A 5 0.40 17.95 -3.08
N ALA A 6 1.21 16.92 -2.89
CA ALA A 6 2.21 16.50 -3.85
C ALA A 6 1.47 16.05 -5.10
N ARG A 7 1.14 17.00 -5.98
CA ARG A 7 0.76 16.71 -7.35
C ARG A 7 2.00 16.20 -8.04
N LEU A 8 2.30 14.92 -7.83
CA LEU A 8 3.24 14.18 -8.63
C LEU A 8 2.84 14.43 -10.09
N PRO A 9 3.79 14.76 -10.99
CA PRO A 9 3.49 14.71 -12.41
C PRO A 9 2.84 13.35 -12.66
N ALA A 10 1.80 13.31 -13.51
CA ALA A 10 1.03 12.10 -13.77
C ALA A 10 1.97 10.89 -13.88
N ALA A 11 1.51 9.71 -13.47
CA ALA A 11 2.18 8.43 -13.51
C ALA A 11 2.71 8.03 -14.92
N GLN A 12 3.59 8.84 -15.53
CA GLN A 12 3.87 8.86 -16.97
C GLN A 12 4.85 7.77 -17.42
N ALA A 13 5.02 6.69 -16.65
CA ALA A 13 5.78 5.53 -17.13
C ALA A 13 5.52 4.23 -16.34
N LEU A 14 4.44 4.12 -15.56
CA LEU A 14 4.14 2.83 -14.94
C LEU A 14 3.33 1.96 -15.92
N PRO A 15 3.70 0.70 -16.12
CA PRO A 15 2.96 -0.19 -17.00
C PRO A 15 1.54 -0.38 -16.47
N THR A 16 0.58 -0.49 -17.38
CA THR A 16 -0.75 -0.99 -17.03
C THR A 16 -0.59 -2.37 -16.40
N LEU A 17 -1.18 -2.55 -15.23
CA LEU A 17 -1.19 -3.84 -14.54
C LEU A 17 -2.45 -4.63 -14.95
N GLU A 18 -2.32 -5.95 -14.95
CA GLU A 18 -3.46 -6.83 -15.17
C GLU A 18 -4.52 -6.68 -14.06
N PRO A 19 -5.81 -6.91 -14.36
CA PRO A 19 -6.90 -6.72 -13.39
C PRO A 19 -6.70 -7.48 -12.06
N GLU A 20 -6.13 -8.67 -12.11
CA GLU A 20 -5.84 -9.48 -10.92
C GLU A 20 -4.76 -8.84 -10.03
N VAL A 21 -3.73 -8.25 -10.65
CA VAL A 21 -2.66 -7.54 -9.94
C VAL A 21 -3.20 -6.27 -9.29
N LEU A 22 -4.11 -5.56 -9.97
CA LEU A 22 -4.82 -4.42 -9.39
C LEU A 22 -5.67 -4.86 -8.19
N ALA A 23 -6.42 -5.95 -8.30
CA ALA A 23 -7.24 -6.48 -7.20
C ALA A 23 -6.39 -6.91 -5.99
N GLN A 24 -5.19 -7.46 -6.21
CA GLN A 24 -4.22 -7.71 -5.14
C GLN A 24 -3.77 -6.40 -4.47
N GLY A 25 -3.45 -5.37 -5.27
CA GLY A 25 -3.08 -4.05 -4.78
C GLY A 25 -4.16 -3.42 -3.89
N GLU A 26 -5.43 -3.52 -4.29
CA GLU A 26 -6.57 -3.04 -3.50
C GLU A 26 -6.69 -3.76 -2.15
N ARG A 27 -6.44 -5.07 -2.10
CA ARG A 27 -6.42 -5.83 -0.82
C ARG A 27 -5.32 -5.35 0.12
N VAL A 28 -4.12 -5.09 -0.42
CA VAL A 28 -3.00 -4.53 0.37
C VAL A 28 -3.35 -3.13 0.88
N LEU A 29 -3.95 -2.28 0.05
CA LEU A 29 -4.37 -0.93 0.44
C LEU A 29 -5.44 -0.96 1.52
N ALA A 30 -6.43 -1.85 1.42
CA ALA A 30 -7.46 -2.02 2.43
C ALA A 30 -6.86 -2.36 3.80
N MET A 31 -5.99 -3.39 3.85
CA MET A 31 -5.28 -3.79 5.08
C MET A 31 -4.47 -2.64 5.69
N LEU A 32 -3.72 -1.89 4.87
CA LEU A 32 -2.92 -0.76 5.36
C LEU A 32 -3.80 0.36 5.93
N ARG A 33 -4.94 0.66 5.29
CA ARG A 33 -5.88 1.69 5.77
C ARG A 33 -6.53 1.30 7.08
N GLU A 34 -6.96 0.04 7.20
CA GLU A 34 -7.50 -0.51 8.46
C GLU A 34 -6.46 -0.37 9.58
N HIS A 35 -5.23 -0.81 9.33
CA HIS A 35 -4.18 -0.75 10.34
C HIS A 35 -3.83 0.68 10.75
N ILE A 36 -3.76 1.62 9.79
CA ILE A 36 -3.56 3.05 10.07
C ILE A 36 -4.70 3.60 10.94
N ALA A 37 -5.96 3.21 10.68
CA ALA A 37 -7.08 3.65 11.48
C ALA A 37 -7.01 3.10 12.92
N GLU A 38 -6.62 1.83 13.08
CA GLU A 38 -6.45 1.18 14.39
C GLU A 38 -5.33 1.80 15.22
N THR A 39 -4.24 2.27 14.59
CA THR A 39 -3.10 2.89 15.30
C THR A 39 -3.26 4.39 15.56
N GLY A 40 -4.49 4.93 15.42
CA GLY A 40 -4.77 6.34 15.70
C GLY A 40 -4.50 7.28 14.52
N GLY A 41 -4.55 6.77 13.29
CA GLY A 41 -4.49 7.55 12.05
C GLY A 41 -3.09 7.71 11.47
N ALA A 42 -2.07 7.10 12.06
CA ALA A 42 -0.71 7.12 11.54
C ALA A 42 0.00 5.79 11.79
N LEU A 43 0.84 5.40 10.84
CA LEU A 43 1.75 4.27 10.98
C LEU A 43 3.19 4.78 11.00
N ASP A 44 4.03 4.15 11.81
CA ASP A 44 5.47 4.33 11.61
C ASP A 44 5.91 3.68 10.29
N PHE A 45 6.98 4.23 9.71
CA PHE A 45 7.43 3.78 8.40
C PHE A 45 7.97 2.33 8.42
N ALA A 46 8.56 1.88 9.53
CA ALA A 46 9.09 0.52 9.62
C ALA A 46 7.94 -0.50 9.62
N GLU A 47 6.85 -0.20 10.34
CA GLU A 47 5.64 -1.01 10.37
C GLU A 47 4.93 -1.00 9.01
N PHE A 48 4.91 0.14 8.33
CA PHE A 48 4.36 0.24 6.97
C PHE A 48 5.13 -0.70 6.03
N MET A 49 6.46 -0.63 6.06
CA MET A 49 7.32 -1.48 5.25
C MET A 49 7.17 -2.95 5.63
N ARG A 50 7.06 -3.26 6.93
CA ARG A 50 6.84 -4.62 7.41
C ARG A 50 5.55 -5.22 6.84
N LEU A 51 4.46 -4.47 6.87
CA LEU A 51 3.16 -4.91 6.33
C LEU A 51 3.18 -5.02 4.81
N ALA A 52 3.65 -3.97 4.11
CA ALA A 52 3.67 -3.95 2.66
C ALA A 52 4.56 -5.06 2.06
N LEU A 53 5.65 -5.43 2.74
CA LEU A 53 6.60 -6.42 2.24
C LEU A 53 6.33 -7.84 2.75
N TYR A 54 5.88 -7.99 4.00
CA TYR A 54 5.90 -9.27 4.71
C TYR A 54 4.58 -9.65 5.37
N ALA A 55 3.49 -8.89 5.19
CA ALA A 55 2.19 -9.34 5.67
C ALA A 55 1.85 -10.73 5.10
N PRO A 56 1.48 -11.73 5.91
CA PRO A 56 1.12 -13.05 5.40
C PRO A 56 0.05 -12.93 4.31
N SER A 57 0.23 -13.64 3.18
CA SER A 57 -0.67 -13.66 2.01
C SER A 57 -0.87 -12.35 1.22
N LEU A 58 -0.36 -11.22 1.70
CA LEU A 58 -0.58 -9.90 1.09
C LEU A 58 0.71 -9.13 0.82
N GLY A 59 1.73 -9.32 1.64
CA GLY A 59 3.01 -8.64 1.51
C GLY A 59 3.75 -9.08 0.25
N TYR A 60 4.48 -8.16 -0.38
CA TYR A 60 5.15 -8.40 -1.66
C TYR A 60 5.98 -9.70 -1.71
N TYR A 61 6.69 -10.04 -0.63
CA TYR A 61 7.50 -11.25 -0.53
C TYR A 61 6.77 -12.44 0.12
N ALA A 62 5.58 -12.24 0.66
CA ALA A 62 4.80 -13.23 1.41
C ALA A 62 3.47 -13.60 0.73
N ALA A 63 3.13 -12.94 -0.39
CA ALA A 63 1.90 -13.17 -1.15
C ALA A 63 1.89 -14.51 -1.90
N GLY A 64 2.99 -15.28 -1.86
CA GLY A 64 3.06 -16.62 -2.44
C GLY A 64 2.66 -16.61 -3.91
N MET A 65 3.55 -16.10 -4.77
CA MET A 65 3.51 -16.46 -6.18
C MET A 65 3.85 -17.94 -6.35
#